data_AF-A0A959FQA4-F1
#
_entry.id   AF-A0A959FQA4-F1
#
_cell.length_a   1.000
_cell.length_b   1.000
_cell.length_c   1.000
_cell.angle_alpha   90.00
_cell.angle_beta   90.00
_cell.angle_gamma   90.00
#
_symmetry.space_group_name_H-M   'P 1'
#
loop_
_entity.id
_entity.type
_entity.pdbx_description
1 polymer ?
#
loop_
_entity_poly.entity_id
_entity_poly.type
_entity_poly.pdbx_seq_one_letter_code
_entity_poly.pdbx_strand_id
1 'polypeptide(L)'
;LRLQQDQSAGWTPQIWDVAGNETNFFVRDVTNGSALSFKIRPGADENSFVIDNDNNIGLGVGDALYDLHIAGNANDPGDVYLQRGSIGINVAPSAAYALDVTGNMRLTGNPIITGTSTFRGDESHFLTTGATFYAANFQPFVKFDAVNSRVGIGTAAPAHQLELSLDDAVKPNGGSWAGPSDRRLKTDIVDFTDGLSVLMDMRPVRYHYNGLLDLPTEQEFIGVIAQDMQAIAPYTVKPLNPDAEGEEDYLAYDGSAVTYILVNAIQEQQAIIDAQQAEIDALQAQVAEIDQLKVQMAQLSRMMAELNAEKAEATTPTRTTDRD
;
A
#
# COMPACT_ATOMS: atom_id res chain seq x y z
N LEU A 1 48.73 -56.66 -4.76
CA LEU A 1 49.93 -55.96 -5.24
C LEU A 1 50.45 -55.06 -4.13
N ARG A 2 51.74 -55.14 -3.79
CA ARG A 2 52.38 -54.23 -2.84
C ARG A 2 53.31 -53.29 -3.59
N LEU A 3 53.14 -52.01 -3.35
CA LEU A 3 53.92 -50.93 -3.93
C LEU A 3 54.74 -50.29 -2.81
N GLN A 4 56.06 -50.26 -2.98
CA GLN A 4 56.99 -49.73 -1.97
C GLN A 4 57.86 -48.65 -2.61
N GLN A 5 57.75 -47.44 -2.10
CA GLN A 5 58.72 -46.38 -2.33
C GLN A 5 59.72 -46.38 -1.17
N ASP A 6 61.00 -46.51 -1.48
CA ASP A 6 62.09 -46.44 -0.50
C ASP A 6 62.66 -45.02 -0.38
N GLN A 7 63.75 -44.86 0.37
CA GLN A 7 64.42 -43.57 0.58
C GLN A 7 65.38 -43.17 -0.56
N SER A 8 65.51 -43.98 -1.62
CA SER A 8 66.55 -43.77 -2.64
C SER A 8 66.40 -42.44 -3.38
N ALA A 9 65.19 -41.90 -3.46
CA ALA A 9 64.87 -40.61 -4.06
C ALA A 9 64.77 -39.44 -3.04
N GLY A 10 65.16 -39.64 -1.78
CA GLY A 10 65.19 -38.60 -0.73
C GLY A 10 63.86 -38.26 -0.08
N TRP A 11 62.76 -38.90 -0.49
CA TRP A 11 61.43 -38.75 0.10
C TRP A 11 61.20 -39.77 1.22
N THR A 12 60.30 -39.46 2.15
CA THR A 12 59.88 -40.41 3.20
C THR A 12 59.29 -41.68 2.58
N PRO A 13 59.67 -42.90 3.00
CA PRO A 13 59.15 -44.15 2.43
C PRO A 13 57.64 -44.27 2.57
N GLN A 14 56.98 -44.76 1.51
CA GLN A 14 55.55 -45.01 1.50
C GLN A 14 55.27 -46.42 0.97
N ILE A 15 54.37 -47.14 1.64
CA ILE A 15 53.96 -48.49 1.28
C ILE A 15 52.45 -48.50 1.06
N TRP A 16 52.03 -48.96 -0.12
CA TRP A 16 50.63 -49.10 -0.49
C TRP A 16 50.31 -50.53 -0.91
N ASP A 17 49.15 -51.03 -0.50
CA ASP A 17 48.62 -52.31 -0.98
C ASP A 17 47.39 -52.07 -1.85
N VAL A 18 47.34 -52.70 -3.03
CA VAL A 18 46.14 -52.85 -3.86
C VAL A 18 45.71 -54.32 -3.78
N ALA A 19 44.53 -54.57 -3.21
CA ALA A 19 44.08 -55.93 -2.92
C ALA A 19 42.55 -56.06 -2.98
N GLY A 20 42.08 -57.31 -3.05
CA GLY A 20 40.67 -57.65 -2.91
C GLY A 20 40.49 -58.86 -2.00
N ASN A 21 39.37 -58.90 -1.28
CA ASN A 21 38.93 -60.01 -0.45
C ASN A 21 37.40 -60.14 -0.49
N GLU A 22 36.84 -61.02 0.34
CA GLU A 22 35.41 -61.32 0.41
C GLU A 22 34.55 -60.10 0.81
N THR A 23 35.16 -59.04 1.33
CA THR A 23 34.46 -57.86 1.84
C THR A 23 34.65 -56.61 0.98
N ASN A 24 35.71 -56.52 0.18
CA ASN A 24 36.01 -55.35 -0.66
C ASN A 24 37.19 -55.56 -1.63
N PHE A 25 37.18 -54.79 -2.71
CA PHE A 25 38.39 -54.34 -3.42
C PHE A 25 38.84 -53.00 -2.82
N PHE A 26 40.14 -52.78 -2.60
CA PHE A 26 40.62 -51.58 -1.91
C PHE A 26 42.06 -51.18 -2.25
N VAL A 27 42.36 -49.91 -1.95
CA VAL A 27 43.71 -49.36 -1.84
C VAL A 27 43.96 -49.01 -0.37
N ARG A 28 45.07 -49.50 0.18
CA ARG A 28 45.46 -49.33 1.59
C ARG A 28 46.79 -48.59 1.72
N ASP A 29 46.80 -47.54 2.55
CA ASP A 29 48.02 -46.87 3.00
C ASP A 29 48.64 -47.64 4.17
N VAL A 30 49.63 -48.48 3.91
CA VAL A 30 50.25 -49.33 4.96
C VAL A 30 51.13 -48.48 5.89
N THR A 31 51.77 -47.44 5.37
CA THR A 31 52.67 -46.58 6.15
C THR A 31 51.90 -45.74 7.18
N ASN A 32 50.76 -45.17 6.79
CA ASN A 32 50.02 -44.23 7.64
C ASN A 32 48.80 -44.90 8.31
N GLY A 33 49.06 -45.97 9.04
CA GLY A 33 48.05 -46.59 9.91
C GLY A 33 47.09 -47.55 9.21
N SER A 34 47.44 -48.07 8.02
CA SER A 34 46.63 -49.06 7.29
C SER A 34 45.23 -48.57 6.89
N ALA A 35 45.07 -47.27 6.66
CA ALA A 35 43.82 -46.67 6.21
C ALA A 35 43.43 -47.18 4.81
N LEU A 36 42.13 -47.46 4.61
CA LEU A 36 41.58 -47.91 3.33
C LEU A 36 41.04 -46.71 2.56
N SER A 37 41.93 -45.98 1.89
CA SER A 37 41.61 -44.72 1.22
C SER A 37 40.68 -44.86 0.01
N PHE A 38 40.59 -46.06 -0.57
CA PHE A 38 39.62 -46.39 -1.63
C PHE A 38 39.03 -47.78 -1.36
N LYS A 39 37.71 -47.94 -1.55
CA LYS A 39 37.01 -49.19 -1.31
C LYS A 39 35.80 -49.35 -2.23
N ILE A 40 35.72 -50.49 -2.90
CA ILE A 40 34.52 -50.96 -3.60
C ILE A 40 34.03 -52.21 -2.88
N ARG A 41 32.76 -52.21 -2.45
CA ARG A 41 32.14 -53.38 -1.81
C ARG A 41 31.61 -54.36 -2.88
N PRO A 42 31.53 -55.67 -2.57
CA PRO A 42 30.84 -56.62 -3.42
C PRO A 42 29.40 -56.15 -3.71
N GLY A 43 29.00 -56.19 -4.98
CA GLY A 43 27.67 -55.77 -5.42
C GLY A 43 27.48 -54.26 -5.58
N ALA A 44 28.55 -53.46 -5.62
CA ALA A 44 28.44 -52.08 -6.07
C ALA A 44 27.91 -52.03 -7.52
N ASP A 45 27.00 -51.10 -7.80
CA ASP A 45 26.37 -50.94 -9.10
C ASP A 45 27.37 -50.54 -10.19
N GLU A 46 27.00 -50.76 -11.45
CA GLU A 46 27.75 -50.23 -12.58
C GLU A 46 27.81 -48.69 -12.52
N ASN A 47 28.92 -48.13 -13.02
CA ASN A 47 29.14 -46.68 -13.07
C ASN A 47 29.08 -45.96 -11.72
N SER A 48 29.32 -46.67 -10.61
CA SER A 48 29.34 -46.06 -9.26
C SER A 48 30.39 -44.95 -9.11
N PHE A 49 31.50 -45.05 -9.84
CA PHE A 49 32.51 -44.01 -10.01
C PHE A 49 33.15 -44.18 -11.39
N VAL A 50 33.04 -43.15 -12.23
CA VAL A 50 33.56 -43.15 -13.61
C VAL A 50 34.40 -41.91 -13.82
N ILE A 51 35.53 -42.08 -14.49
CA ILE A 51 36.24 -40.98 -15.17
C ILE A 51 36.05 -41.26 -16.66
N ASP A 52 35.29 -40.42 -17.34
CA ASP A 52 34.93 -40.64 -18.75
C ASP A 52 36.00 -40.11 -19.71
N ASN A 53 35.75 -40.23 -21.02
CA ASN A 53 36.69 -39.82 -22.05
C ASN A 53 36.88 -38.29 -22.15
N ASP A 54 35.98 -37.51 -21.55
CA ASP A 54 36.02 -36.05 -21.52
C ASP A 54 36.61 -35.53 -20.19
N ASN A 55 37.19 -36.43 -19.39
CA ASN A 55 37.78 -36.14 -18.08
C ASN A 55 36.76 -35.64 -17.04
N ASN A 56 35.48 -35.96 -17.23
CA ASN A 56 34.43 -35.71 -16.26
C ASN A 56 34.38 -36.84 -15.23
N ILE A 57 33.91 -36.52 -14.03
CA ILE A 57 33.67 -37.51 -12.97
C ILE A 57 32.17 -37.81 -12.90
N GLY A 58 31.80 -39.06 -13.15
CA GLY A 58 30.45 -39.59 -12.99
C GLY A 58 30.29 -40.35 -11.67
N LEU A 59 29.23 -40.07 -10.92
CA LEU A 59 28.75 -40.86 -9.78
C LEU A 59 27.35 -41.37 -10.10
N GLY A 60 27.23 -42.67 -10.38
CA GLY A 60 25.97 -43.30 -10.81
C GLY A 60 25.63 -43.09 -12.29
N VAL A 61 26.58 -42.59 -13.09
CA VAL A 61 26.39 -42.29 -14.52
C VAL A 61 27.65 -42.63 -15.31
N GLY A 62 27.46 -43.27 -16.47
CA GLY A 62 28.56 -43.69 -17.36
C GLY A 62 29.09 -42.57 -18.24
N ASP A 63 28.19 -41.78 -18.84
CA ASP A 63 28.50 -40.65 -19.71
C ASP A 63 28.16 -39.35 -18.98
N ALA A 64 29.16 -38.71 -18.35
CA ALA A 64 28.93 -37.50 -17.58
C ALA A 64 28.85 -36.27 -18.50
N LEU A 65 27.84 -35.41 -18.27
CA LEU A 65 27.61 -34.21 -19.10
C LEU A 65 28.33 -32.97 -18.57
N TYR A 66 28.85 -33.04 -17.36
CA TYR A 66 29.50 -31.96 -16.62
C TYR A 66 30.70 -32.52 -15.86
N ASP A 67 31.67 -31.65 -15.54
CA ASP A 67 32.91 -31.99 -14.83
C ASP A 67 32.68 -32.88 -13.60
N LEU A 68 31.58 -32.67 -12.88
CA LEU A 68 31.03 -33.59 -11.89
C LEU A 68 29.55 -33.82 -12.17
N HIS A 69 29.17 -35.05 -12.48
CA HIS A 69 27.79 -35.46 -12.71
C HIS A 69 27.39 -36.54 -11.70
N ILE A 70 26.40 -36.21 -10.86
CA ILE A 70 25.81 -37.13 -9.89
C ILE A 70 24.41 -37.47 -10.38
N ALA A 71 24.17 -38.74 -10.65
CA ALA A 71 22.88 -39.23 -11.08
C ALA A 71 22.32 -40.22 -10.05
N GLY A 72 21.10 -39.97 -9.62
CA GLY A 72 20.35 -40.90 -8.80
C GLY A 72 19.74 -42.06 -9.59
N ASN A 73 19.28 -43.06 -8.84
CA ASN A 73 18.41 -44.14 -9.29
C ASN A 73 17.12 -44.18 -8.44
N ALA A 74 16.27 -45.19 -8.66
CA ALA A 74 14.99 -45.31 -7.96
C ALA A 74 15.10 -45.44 -6.43
N ASN A 75 16.27 -45.82 -5.91
CA ASN A 75 16.53 -46.05 -4.48
C ASN A 75 17.48 -45.02 -3.86
N ASP A 76 18.14 -44.19 -4.67
CA ASP A 76 19.08 -43.15 -4.24
C ASP A 76 18.96 -41.95 -5.20
N PRO A 77 18.41 -40.81 -4.78
CA PRO A 77 18.10 -39.69 -5.67
C PRO A 77 19.30 -38.92 -6.23
N GLY A 78 20.54 -39.30 -5.87
CA GLY A 78 21.75 -38.60 -6.34
C GLY A 78 22.04 -37.32 -5.56
N ASP A 79 21.74 -37.35 -4.26
CA ASP A 79 21.89 -36.19 -3.37
C ASP A 79 23.36 -35.87 -3.07
N VAL A 80 23.64 -34.57 -2.89
CA VAL A 80 24.88 -34.11 -2.26
C VAL A 80 24.61 -33.82 -0.79
N TYR A 81 25.03 -34.73 0.09
CA TYR A 81 24.89 -34.58 1.55
C TYR A 81 26.23 -34.35 2.23
N LEU A 82 26.36 -33.22 2.95
CA LEU A 82 27.53 -32.91 3.77
C LEU A 82 27.18 -33.06 5.26
N GLN A 83 27.78 -34.04 5.92
CA GLN A 83 27.59 -34.26 7.35
C GLN A 83 28.16 -33.09 8.19
N ARG A 84 29.25 -32.47 7.72
CA ARG A 84 29.94 -31.34 8.35
C ARG A 84 30.60 -30.48 7.28
N GLY A 85 30.61 -29.16 7.49
CA GLY A 85 31.26 -28.19 6.60
C GLY A 85 30.27 -27.37 5.80
N SER A 86 30.76 -26.85 4.67
CA SER A 86 30.09 -25.82 3.88
C SER A 86 30.32 -26.07 2.39
N ILE A 87 29.35 -25.72 1.55
CA ILE A 87 29.49 -25.73 0.09
C ILE A 87 29.91 -24.34 -0.38
N GLY A 88 30.97 -24.26 -1.19
CA GLY A 88 31.37 -23.03 -1.87
C GLY A 88 31.09 -23.12 -3.36
N ILE A 89 30.47 -22.09 -3.95
CA ILE A 89 30.24 -21.97 -5.39
C ILE A 89 30.89 -20.68 -5.87
N ASN A 90 31.94 -20.81 -6.69
CA ASN A 90 32.83 -19.72 -7.12
C ASN A 90 33.52 -18.95 -5.98
N VAL A 91 33.56 -19.52 -4.78
CA VAL A 91 34.19 -18.94 -3.59
C VAL A 91 34.66 -20.06 -2.67
N ALA A 92 35.76 -19.83 -1.95
CA ALA A 92 36.16 -20.71 -0.86
C ALA A 92 35.15 -20.55 0.28
N PRO A 93 34.44 -21.61 0.69
CA PRO A 93 33.37 -21.46 1.65
C PRO A 93 33.91 -21.11 3.04
N SER A 94 33.28 -20.15 3.71
CA SER A 94 33.59 -19.87 5.11
C SER A 94 32.81 -20.78 6.06
N ALA A 95 33.38 -21.10 7.21
CA ALA A 95 32.70 -21.87 8.25
C ALA A 95 31.48 -21.15 8.86
N ALA A 96 31.24 -19.89 8.48
CA ALA A 96 30.08 -19.10 8.92
C ALA A 96 28.79 -19.46 8.16
N TYR A 97 28.89 -20.07 6.97
CA TYR A 97 27.75 -20.34 6.10
C TYR A 97 27.73 -21.80 5.69
N ALA A 98 26.54 -22.41 5.65
CA ALA A 98 26.40 -23.77 5.11
C ALA A 98 26.55 -23.82 3.57
N LEU A 99 26.17 -22.73 2.89
CA LEU A 99 26.31 -22.53 1.45
C LEU A 99 26.79 -21.10 1.19
N ASP A 100 27.93 -20.95 0.51
CA ASP A 100 28.57 -19.69 0.16
C ASP A 100 28.66 -19.58 -1.37
N VAL A 101 28.04 -18.56 -1.97
CA VAL A 101 27.89 -18.44 -3.42
C VAL A 101 28.34 -17.05 -3.85
N THR A 102 29.35 -16.98 -4.71
CA THR A 102 29.71 -15.74 -5.42
C THR A 102 29.12 -15.76 -6.83
N GLY A 103 28.13 -14.91 -7.06
CA GLY A 103 27.40 -14.79 -8.32
C GLY A 103 25.89 -14.95 -8.16
N ASN A 104 25.19 -15.11 -9.29
CA ASN A 104 23.74 -15.24 -9.30
C ASN A 104 23.31 -16.65 -8.88
N MET A 105 22.33 -16.74 -7.98
CA MET A 105 21.67 -18.00 -7.61
C MET A 105 20.21 -17.99 -8.11
N ARG A 106 19.80 -19.03 -8.83
CA ARG A 106 18.41 -19.24 -9.23
C ARG A 106 17.85 -20.46 -8.48
N LEU A 107 16.82 -20.25 -7.67
CA LEU A 107 16.03 -21.31 -7.05
C LEU A 107 14.72 -21.45 -7.82
N THR A 108 14.43 -22.64 -8.35
CA THR A 108 13.19 -22.93 -9.09
C THR A 108 12.35 -23.91 -8.28
N GLY A 109 11.03 -23.72 -8.25
CA GLY A 109 10.11 -24.46 -7.38
C GLY A 109 9.76 -23.66 -6.12
N ASN A 110 9.39 -24.37 -5.05
CA ASN A 110 8.95 -23.76 -3.79
C ASN A 110 10.06 -23.88 -2.73
N PRO A 111 11.03 -22.95 -2.66
CA PRO A 111 12.03 -22.99 -1.59
C PRO A 111 11.35 -22.77 -0.24
N ILE A 112 11.59 -23.68 0.71
CA ILE A 112 11.14 -23.55 2.09
C ILE A 112 12.31 -23.04 2.93
N ILE A 113 12.17 -21.85 3.50
CA ILE A 113 13.14 -21.27 4.43
C ILE A 113 12.48 -21.20 5.80
N THR A 114 12.88 -22.06 6.72
CA THR A 114 12.38 -22.08 8.10
C THR A 114 13.34 -21.38 9.04
N GLY A 115 12.80 -20.59 9.97
CA GLY A 115 13.60 -19.80 10.94
C GLY A 115 13.91 -18.39 10.42
N THR A 116 14.96 -17.78 10.95
CA THR A 116 15.34 -16.41 10.59
C THR A 116 16.18 -16.40 9.32
N SER A 117 15.61 -15.90 8.23
CA SER A 117 16.34 -15.58 7.00
C SER A 117 16.84 -14.14 7.06
N THR A 118 18.16 -13.94 6.99
CA THR A 118 18.74 -12.60 6.83
C THR A 118 19.28 -12.46 5.42
N PHE A 119 18.65 -11.61 4.61
CA PHE A 119 19.20 -11.19 3.33
C PHE A 119 19.97 -9.89 3.57
N ARG A 120 21.29 -9.90 3.34
CA ARG A 120 22.12 -8.70 3.41
C ARG A 120 22.66 -8.45 2.01
N GLY A 121 22.54 -7.22 1.52
CA GLY A 121 23.39 -6.76 0.42
C GLY A 121 24.74 -6.28 0.97
N ASP A 122 25.38 -5.33 0.30
CA ASP A 122 26.67 -4.79 0.72
C ASP A 122 26.58 -3.97 2.03
N GLU A 123 27.74 -3.48 2.52
CA GLU A 123 27.84 -2.67 3.76
C GLU A 123 26.96 -1.40 3.73
N SER A 124 26.40 -1.05 2.57
CA SER A 124 25.62 0.17 2.33
C SER A 124 24.13 -0.10 1.99
N HIS A 125 23.77 -1.25 1.40
CA HIS A 125 22.42 -1.48 0.88
C HIS A 125 21.96 -2.94 0.97
N PHE A 126 20.67 -3.15 1.30
CA PHE A 126 19.97 -4.43 1.09
C PHE A 126 19.85 -4.79 -0.41
N LEU A 127 19.75 -3.75 -1.27
CA LEU A 127 19.66 -3.80 -2.72
C LEU A 127 20.41 -2.58 -3.28
N THR A 128 21.53 -2.75 -3.97
CA THR A 128 22.33 -1.62 -4.50
C THR A 128 21.53 -0.77 -5.52
N THR A 129 20.54 -1.37 -6.19
CA THR A 129 19.70 -0.69 -7.20
C THR A 129 18.20 -0.83 -6.94
N GLY A 130 17.76 -1.82 -6.14
CA GLY A 130 16.36 -2.09 -5.85
C GLY A 130 15.94 -3.55 -6.09
N ALA A 131 14.67 -3.86 -5.83
CA ALA A 131 14.06 -5.19 -6.02
C ALA A 131 12.71 -5.03 -6.70
N THR A 132 12.34 -6.00 -7.53
CA THR A 132 11.04 -6.03 -8.22
C THR A 132 10.42 -7.39 -7.98
N PHE A 133 9.24 -7.40 -7.38
CA PHE A 133 8.43 -8.59 -7.19
C PHE A 133 7.42 -8.66 -8.33
N TYR A 134 7.40 -9.81 -9.00
CA TYR A 134 6.56 -10.05 -10.16
C TYR A 134 5.40 -10.97 -9.80
N ALA A 135 4.23 -10.69 -10.35
CA ALA A 135 3.11 -11.62 -10.36
C ALA A 135 3.41 -12.78 -11.34
N ALA A 136 2.56 -13.80 -11.34
CA ALA A 136 2.71 -14.99 -12.20
C ALA A 136 2.79 -14.65 -13.71
N ASN A 137 2.21 -13.53 -14.13
CA ASN A 137 2.25 -12.99 -15.50
C ASN A 137 3.48 -12.09 -15.77
N PHE A 138 4.47 -12.09 -14.88
CA PHE A 138 5.66 -11.24 -14.96
C PHE A 138 5.39 -9.72 -14.96
N GLN A 139 4.23 -9.28 -14.47
CA GLN A 139 3.99 -7.86 -14.19
C GLN A 139 4.51 -7.50 -12.79
N PRO A 140 5.19 -6.35 -12.64
CA PRO A 140 5.67 -5.91 -11.33
C PRO A 140 4.48 -5.50 -10.46
N PHE A 141 4.37 -6.08 -9.26
CA PHE A 141 3.34 -5.70 -8.29
C PHE A 141 3.91 -4.99 -7.05
N VAL A 142 5.18 -5.20 -6.72
CA VAL A 142 5.92 -4.38 -5.75
C VAL A 142 7.30 -4.03 -6.28
N LYS A 143 7.65 -2.74 -6.23
CA LYS A 143 8.96 -2.19 -6.61
C LYS A 143 9.58 -1.50 -5.42
N PHE A 144 10.77 -1.94 -5.03
CA PHE A 144 11.68 -1.18 -4.17
C PHE A 144 12.69 -0.45 -5.08
N ASP A 145 12.58 0.87 -5.17
CA ASP A 145 13.55 1.73 -5.85
C ASP A 145 14.51 2.30 -4.80
N ALA A 146 15.59 1.57 -4.58
CA ALA A 146 16.60 1.95 -3.59
C ALA A 146 17.41 3.18 -4.03
N VAL A 147 17.51 3.44 -5.34
CA VAL A 147 18.22 4.62 -5.89
C VAL A 147 17.54 5.91 -5.47
N ASN A 148 16.20 5.93 -5.51
CA ASN A 148 15.40 7.12 -5.17
C ASN A 148 14.73 7.04 -3.79
N SER A 149 14.95 5.95 -3.02
CA SER A 149 14.32 5.69 -1.72
C SER A 149 12.79 5.65 -1.79
N ARG A 150 12.25 4.87 -2.74
CA ARG A 150 10.80 4.79 -3.02
C ARG A 150 10.28 3.36 -3.05
N VAL A 151 9.00 3.21 -2.75
CA VAL A 151 8.26 1.95 -2.86
C VAL A 151 7.04 2.17 -3.76
N GLY A 152 6.94 1.36 -4.82
CA GLY A 152 5.80 1.33 -5.72
C GLY A 152 4.99 0.05 -5.56
N ILE A 153 3.66 0.14 -5.49
CA ILE A 153 2.75 -1.02 -5.50
C ILE A 153 1.90 -0.94 -6.77
N GLY A 154 2.08 -1.91 -7.66
CA GLY A 154 1.52 -1.94 -9.01
C GLY A 154 2.09 -0.89 -9.98
N THR A 155 3.09 -0.09 -9.56
CA THR A 155 3.82 0.86 -10.42
C THR A 155 5.29 0.47 -10.53
N ALA A 156 5.84 0.51 -11.76
CA ALA A 156 7.21 0.12 -12.04
C ALA A 156 8.23 1.26 -11.79
N ALA A 157 7.76 2.50 -11.71
CA ALA A 157 8.60 3.70 -11.60
C ALA A 157 7.97 4.70 -10.61
N PRO A 158 7.98 4.41 -9.30
CA PRO A 158 7.40 5.30 -8.31
C PRO A 158 8.07 6.68 -8.33
N ALA A 159 7.26 7.73 -8.38
CA ALA A 159 7.61 9.14 -8.26
C ALA A 159 7.60 9.63 -6.79
N HIS A 160 6.95 8.89 -5.90
CA HIS A 160 6.80 9.23 -4.47
C HIS A 160 7.42 8.16 -3.55
N GLN A 161 7.67 8.52 -2.28
CA GLN A 161 8.27 7.59 -1.30
C GLN A 161 7.46 6.32 -1.12
N LEU A 162 6.13 6.43 -1.19
CA LEU A 162 5.20 5.32 -1.34
C LEU A 162 4.18 5.73 -2.42
N GLU A 163 4.04 4.93 -3.47
CA GLU A 163 3.10 5.17 -4.57
C GLU A 163 2.34 3.89 -4.91
N LEU A 164 1.03 4.00 -5.08
CA LEU A 164 0.18 2.93 -5.58
C LEU A 164 -0.29 3.29 -6.99
N SER A 165 -0.38 2.28 -7.85
CA SER A 165 -0.94 2.45 -9.21
C SER A 165 -2.46 2.64 -9.24
N LEU A 166 -3.13 2.27 -8.15
CA LEU A 166 -4.58 2.36 -7.97
C LEU A 166 -4.88 3.23 -6.75
N ASP A 167 -6.06 3.84 -6.74
CA ASP A 167 -6.59 4.60 -5.60
C ASP A 167 -7.21 3.66 -4.56
N ASP A 168 -6.48 2.61 -4.20
CA ASP A 168 -6.91 1.54 -3.30
C ASP A 168 -5.85 1.31 -2.22
N ALA A 169 -5.88 2.19 -1.21
CA ALA A 169 -4.98 2.15 -0.07
C ALA A 169 -5.73 2.40 1.24
N VAL A 170 -5.89 1.37 2.07
CA VAL A 170 -6.54 1.51 3.37
C VAL A 170 -5.50 1.89 4.43
N LYS A 171 -5.66 3.08 5.03
CA LYS A 171 -4.99 3.46 6.29
C LYS A 171 -5.99 3.32 7.43
N PRO A 172 -5.76 2.46 8.45
CA PRO A 172 -6.70 2.27 9.56
C PRO A 172 -7.03 3.57 10.31
N ASN A 173 -6.12 4.55 10.28
CA ASN A 173 -6.36 5.92 10.73
C ASN A 173 -5.35 6.87 10.06
N GLY A 174 -5.79 7.80 9.22
CA GLY A 174 -4.92 8.80 8.59
C GLY A 174 -5.64 9.57 7.48
N GLY A 175 -5.51 10.90 7.51
CA GLY A 175 -6.22 11.82 6.60
C GLY A 175 -5.99 11.59 5.10
N SER A 176 -6.67 12.39 4.27
CA SER A 176 -6.67 12.25 2.81
C SER A 176 -5.26 12.19 2.23
N TRP A 177 -5.05 11.28 1.28
CA TRP A 177 -3.82 11.25 0.48
C TRP A 177 -3.69 12.53 -0.35
N ALA A 178 -2.46 12.97 -0.63
CA ALA A 178 -2.23 14.07 -1.54
C ALA A 178 -2.57 13.64 -2.98
N GLY A 179 -3.73 14.04 -3.48
CA GLY A 179 -4.16 13.79 -4.86
C GLY A 179 -3.59 14.84 -5.84
N PRO A 180 -3.03 14.45 -7.00
CA PRO A 180 -2.61 15.39 -8.03
C PRO A 180 -3.82 16.18 -8.58
N SER A 181 -3.75 17.51 -8.58
CA SER A 181 -4.91 18.38 -8.88
C SER A 181 -4.63 19.54 -9.85
N ASP A 182 -3.47 19.54 -10.53
CA ASP A 182 -3.12 20.54 -11.55
C ASP A 182 -4.14 20.53 -12.71
N ARG A 183 -4.56 21.71 -13.19
CA ARG A 183 -5.53 21.85 -14.28
C ARG A 183 -5.13 21.07 -15.54
N ARG A 184 -3.82 20.95 -15.82
CA ARG A 184 -3.29 20.21 -16.99
C ARG A 184 -3.49 18.70 -16.90
N LEU A 185 -3.78 18.19 -15.71
CA LEU A 185 -4.04 16.77 -15.45
C LEU A 185 -5.54 16.43 -15.51
N LYS A 186 -6.40 17.40 -15.83
CA LYS A 186 -7.86 17.25 -15.85
C LYS A 186 -8.43 17.59 -17.22
N THR A 187 -9.40 16.81 -17.67
CA THR A 187 -10.24 17.07 -18.85
C THR A 187 -11.70 17.11 -18.43
N ASP A 188 -12.60 17.59 -19.30
CA ASP A 188 -14.06 17.61 -19.07
C ASP A 188 -14.48 18.29 -17.76
N ILE A 189 -13.84 19.43 -17.46
CA ILE A 189 -14.07 20.21 -16.24
C ILE A 189 -15.45 20.89 -16.32
N VAL A 190 -16.38 20.44 -15.49
CA VAL A 190 -17.72 21.00 -15.30
C VAL A 190 -17.91 21.43 -13.85
N ASP A 191 -18.81 22.40 -13.61
CA ASP A 191 -19.12 22.86 -12.27
C ASP A 191 -19.83 21.77 -11.47
N PHE A 192 -19.43 21.61 -10.22
CA PHE A 192 -20.09 20.74 -9.27
C PHE A 192 -21.10 21.58 -8.47
N THR A 193 -22.39 21.26 -8.58
CA THR A 193 -23.48 22.12 -8.09
C THR A 193 -24.17 21.63 -6.83
N ASP A 194 -23.88 20.41 -6.38
CA ASP A 194 -24.50 19.89 -5.16
C ASP A 194 -24.00 20.70 -3.96
N GLY A 195 -24.94 21.15 -3.14
CA GLY A 195 -24.70 22.14 -2.09
C GLY A 195 -25.64 21.97 -0.91
N LEU A 196 -26.33 23.05 -0.51
CA LEU A 196 -27.07 23.10 0.75
C LEU A 196 -28.19 22.05 0.80
N SER A 197 -28.90 21.80 -0.30
CA SER A 197 -29.99 20.81 -0.33
C SER A 197 -29.50 19.40 0.00
N VAL A 198 -28.45 18.93 -0.68
CA VAL A 198 -27.87 17.59 -0.46
C VAL A 198 -27.30 17.48 0.95
N LEU A 199 -26.67 18.56 1.44
CA LEU A 199 -26.14 18.61 2.80
C LEU A 199 -27.23 18.48 3.86
N MET A 200 -28.40 19.09 3.65
CA MET A 200 -29.53 19.05 4.58
C MET A 200 -30.21 17.68 4.63
N ASP A 201 -30.15 16.91 3.54
CA ASP A 201 -30.65 15.52 3.51
C ASP A 201 -29.63 14.51 4.07
N MET A 202 -28.37 14.93 4.26
CA MET A 202 -27.32 14.08 4.84
C MET A 202 -27.59 13.79 6.32
N ARG A 203 -27.50 12.52 6.72
CA ARG A 203 -27.73 12.08 8.10
C ARG A 203 -26.44 11.57 8.76
N PRO A 204 -25.75 12.40 9.57
CA PRO A 204 -24.66 11.93 10.42
C PRO A 204 -25.18 10.98 11.50
N VAL A 205 -24.46 9.89 11.74
CA VAL A 205 -24.79 8.88 12.74
C VAL A 205 -23.58 8.55 13.61
N ARG A 206 -23.86 8.09 14.84
CA ARG A 206 -22.89 7.41 15.71
C ARG A 206 -23.18 5.92 15.65
N TYR A 207 -22.16 5.09 15.55
CA TYR A 207 -22.32 3.65 15.42
C TYR A 207 -21.15 2.86 16.01
N HIS A 208 -21.38 1.58 16.23
CA HIS A 208 -20.36 0.57 16.50
C HIS A 208 -20.45 -0.48 15.40
N TYR A 209 -19.34 -1.11 15.02
CA TYR A 209 -19.41 -2.27 14.14
C TYR A 209 -19.94 -3.49 14.88
N ASN A 210 -20.53 -4.42 14.15
CA ASN A 210 -21.12 -5.66 14.68
C ASN A 210 -20.15 -6.86 14.66
N GLY A 211 -18.88 -6.64 14.28
CA GLY A 211 -17.85 -7.67 14.19
C GLY A 211 -17.76 -8.40 12.84
N LEU A 212 -18.67 -8.13 11.89
CA LEU A 212 -18.51 -8.63 10.52
C LEU A 212 -17.27 -7.99 9.87
N LEU A 213 -16.63 -8.73 8.96
CA LEU A 213 -15.36 -8.34 8.32
C LEU A 213 -14.21 -8.08 9.31
N ASP A 214 -14.25 -8.73 10.48
CA ASP A 214 -13.27 -8.58 11.57
C ASP A 214 -13.09 -7.12 12.07
N LEU A 215 -14.15 -6.31 11.95
CA LEU A 215 -14.15 -4.91 12.36
C LEU A 215 -14.37 -4.73 13.87
N PRO A 216 -13.80 -3.67 14.48
CA PRO A 216 -13.81 -3.48 15.93
C PRO A 216 -15.21 -3.16 16.49
N THR A 217 -15.65 -3.89 17.52
CA THR A 217 -16.99 -3.75 18.12
C THR A 217 -17.07 -2.72 19.25
N GLU A 218 -15.98 -2.52 19.99
CA GLU A 218 -15.98 -1.71 21.21
C GLU A 218 -15.79 -0.21 20.96
N GLN A 219 -15.22 0.16 19.81
CA GLN A 219 -14.96 1.55 19.47
C GLN A 219 -16.22 2.18 18.87
N GLU A 220 -16.60 3.35 19.39
CA GLU A 220 -17.64 4.17 18.77
C GLU A 220 -17.05 5.01 17.64
N PHE A 221 -17.77 5.06 16.53
CA PHE A 221 -17.42 5.82 15.34
C PHE A 221 -18.51 6.85 15.01
N ILE A 222 -18.12 7.91 14.31
CA ILE A 222 -19.03 8.90 13.72
C ILE A 222 -18.89 8.78 12.21
N GLY A 223 -20.00 8.74 11.50
CA GLY A 223 -19.99 8.67 10.05
C GLY A 223 -21.37 8.81 9.46
N VAL A 224 -21.56 8.19 8.29
CA VAL A 224 -22.81 8.16 7.53
C VAL A 224 -23.11 6.71 7.14
N ILE A 225 -24.36 6.42 6.82
CA ILE A 225 -24.74 5.13 6.26
C ILE A 225 -24.57 5.19 4.73
N ALA A 226 -23.80 4.26 4.17
CA ALA A 226 -23.50 4.25 2.74
C ALA A 226 -24.77 4.19 1.87
N GLN A 227 -25.79 3.43 2.28
CA GLN A 227 -27.06 3.33 1.57
C GLN A 227 -27.87 4.65 1.61
N ASP A 228 -27.83 5.39 2.72
CA ASP A 228 -28.45 6.71 2.81
C ASP A 228 -27.74 7.69 1.87
N MET A 229 -26.40 7.66 1.88
CA MET A 229 -25.58 8.48 0.96
C MET A 229 -25.82 8.11 -0.50
N GLN A 230 -26.05 6.84 -0.81
CA GLN A 230 -26.28 6.37 -2.19
C GLN A 230 -27.54 7.00 -2.80
N ALA A 231 -28.56 7.29 -1.98
CA ALA A 231 -29.80 7.90 -2.44
C ALA A 231 -29.65 9.40 -2.77
N ILE A 232 -28.75 10.11 -2.08
CA ILE A 232 -28.60 11.58 -2.19
C ILE A 232 -27.34 12.01 -2.95
N ALA A 233 -26.28 11.22 -2.90
CA ALA A 233 -24.97 11.49 -3.49
C ALA A 233 -24.30 10.17 -3.93
N PRO A 234 -24.84 9.47 -4.95
CA PRO A 234 -24.43 8.12 -5.34
C PRO A 234 -22.94 7.99 -5.68
N TYR A 235 -22.30 9.06 -6.16
CA TYR A 235 -20.88 9.10 -6.50
C TYR A 235 -19.94 9.00 -5.29
N THR A 236 -20.46 9.12 -4.06
CA THR A 236 -19.71 8.90 -2.81
C THR A 236 -19.69 7.44 -2.37
N VAL A 237 -20.34 6.54 -3.11
CA VAL A 237 -20.53 5.14 -2.70
C VAL A 237 -20.00 4.20 -3.78
N LYS A 238 -19.25 3.19 -3.36
CA LYS A 238 -18.70 2.15 -4.24
C LYS A 238 -18.89 0.77 -3.57
N PRO A 239 -18.86 -0.33 -4.32
CA PRO A 239 -18.71 -1.66 -3.73
C PRO A 239 -17.43 -1.73 -2.89
N LEU A 240 -17.47 -2.43 -1.75
CA LEU A 240 -16.31 -2.65 -0.88
C LEU A 240 -15.34 -3.67 -1.50
N ASN A 241 -15.87 -4.64 -2.25
CA ASN A 241 -15.12 -5.61 -3.01
C ASN A 241 -15.51 -5.54 -4.51
N PRO A 242 -14.74 -4.82 -5.34
CA PRO A 242 -15.08 -4.62 -6.75
C PRO A 242 -15.09 -5.91 -7.59
N ASP A 243 -14.49 -7.00 -7.09
CA ASP A 243 -14.38 -8.30 -7.78
C ASP A 243 -15.41 -9.34 -7.28
N ALA A 244 -16.35 -8.96 -6.40
CA ALA A 244 -17.37 -9.88 -5.91
C ALA A 244 -18.41 -10.20 -7.00
N GLU A 245 -18.45 -11.46 -7.47
CA GLU A 245 -19.52 -11.96 -8.34
C GLU A 245 -20.79 -12.28 -7.52
N GLY A 246 -21.70 -11.31 -7.38
CA GLY A 246 -23.02 -11.49 -6.73
C GLY A 246 -23.67 -10.19 -6.25
N GLU A 247 -24.99 -10.20 -6.01
CA GLU A 247 -25.79 -9.01 -5.62
C GLU A 247 -25.65 -8.57 -4.14
N GLU A 248 -24.77 -9.16 -3.35
CA GLU A 248 -24.64 -8.87 -1.91
C GLU A 248 -23.22 -8.47 -1.50
N ASP A 249 -22.63 -7.48 -2.17
CA ASP A 249 -21.40 -6.86 -1.68
C ASP A 249 -21.69 -5.73 -0.68
N TYR A 250 -20.80 -5.55 0.29
CA TYR A 250 -20.87 -4.41 1.20
C TYR A 250 -20.52 -3.13 0.46
N LEU A 251 -20.97 -1.98 0.97
CA LEU A 251 -20.70 -0.69 0.34
C LEU A 251 -19.60 0.06 1.12
N ALA A 252 -18.68 0.65 0.37
CA ALA A 252 -17.68 1.60 0.86
C ALA A 252 -18.14 3.03 0.59
N TYR A 253 -17.75 3.95 1.48
CA TYR A 253 -18.06 5.38 1.38
C TYR A 253 -16.77 6.21 1.20
N ASP A 254 -16.77 7.06 0.18
CA ASP A 254 -15.75 8.06 -0.12
C ASP A 254 -16.31 9.47 0.16
N GLY A 255 -15.90 10.03 1.30
CA GLY A 255 -16.34 11.35 1.75
C GLY A 255 -15.65 12.54 1.09
N SER A 256 -14.81 12.34 0.08
CA SER A 256 -14.07 13.43 -0.57
C SER A 256 -14.99 14.52 -1.13
N ALA A 257 -16.08 14.12 -1.79
CA ALA A 257 -17.03 15.05 -2.39
C ALA A 257 -17.81 15.89 -1.37
N VAL A 258 -18.04 15.37 -0.15
CA VAL A 258 -18.78 16.10 0.91
C VAL A 258 -18.07 17.40 1.30
N THR A 259 -16.75 17.45 1.22
CA THR A 259 -16.01 18.70 1.45
C THR A 259 -16.40 19.78 0.44
N TYR A 260 -16.62 19.43 -0.82
CA TYR A 260 -17.03 20.39 -1.85
C TYR A 260 -18.53 20.73 -1.77
N ILE A 261 -19.38 19.77 -1.37
CA ILE A 261 -20.79 20.04 -1.03
C ILE A 261 -20.87 21.08 0.09
N LEU A 262 -20.05 20.96 1.14
CA LEU A 262 -19.97 21.93 2.23
C LEU A 262 -19.54 23.32 1.74
N VAL A 263 -18.56 23.41 0.82
CA VAL A 263 -18.14 24.68 0.22
C VAL A 263 -19.31 25.34 -0.51
N ASN A 264 -20.01 24.60 -1.38
CA ASN A 264 -21.17 25.09 -2.12
C ASN A 264 -22.31 25.50 -1.18
N ALA A 265 -22.62 24.68 -0.17
CA ALA A 265 -23.65 24.96 0.82
C ALA A 265 -23.38 26.24 1.60
N ILE A 266 -22.12 26.51 1.97
CA ILE A 266 -21.73 27.75 2.66
C ILE A 266 -21.84 28.95 1.72
N GLN A 267 -21.47 28.81 0.44
CA GLN A 267 -21.64 29.88 -0.55
C GLN A 267 -23.12 30.21 -0.79
N GLU A 268 -23.97 29.20 -0.92
CA GLU A 268 -25.42 29.34 -1.03
C GLU A 268 -26.01 30.00 0.23
N GLN A 269 -25.58 29.55 1.42
CA GLN A 269 -26.00 30.14 2.67
C GLN A 269 -25.59 31.61 2.79
N GLN A 270 -24.39 31.98 2.35
CA GLN A 270 -23.95 33.38 2.32
C GLN A 270 -24.84 34.24 1.40
N ALA A 271 -25.20 33.72 0.22
CA ALA A 271 -26.10 34.42 -0.69
C ALA A 271 -27.49 34.64 -0.07
N ILE A 272 -28.02 33.66 0.67
CA ILE A 272 -29.28 33.79 1.40
C ILE A 272 -29.17 34.85 2.49
N ILE A 273 -28.07 34.86 3.27
CA ILE A 273 -27.84 35.85 4.34
C ILE A 273 -27.76 37.26 3.76
N ASP A 274 -27.03 37.46 2.66
CA ASP A 274 -26.89 38.77 2.02
C ASP A 274 -28.24 39.28 1.48
N ALA A 275 -29.05 38.39 0.89
CA ALA A 275 -30.39 38.72 0.41
C ALA A 275 -31.33 39.10 1.57
N GLN A 276 -31.29 38.35 2.67
CA GLN A 276 -32.06 38.66 3.87
C GLN A 276 -31.64 40.00 4.50
N GLN A 277 -30.34 40.30 4.52
CA GLN A 277 -29.85 41.59 5.02
C GLN A 277 -30.34 42.75 4.15
N ALA A 278 -30.33 42.61 2.83
CA ALA A 278 -30.86 43.63 1.92
C ALA A 278 -32.37 43.87 2.12
N GLU A 279 -33.14 42.80 2.38
CA GLU A 279 -34.57 42.92 2.70
C GLU A 279 -34.79 43.61 4.06
N ILE A 280 -34.00 43.27 5.07
CA ILE A 280 -34.03 43.92 6.39
C ILE A 280 -33.74 45.42 6.25
N ASP A 281 -32.72 45.81 5.48
CA ASP A 281 -32.36 47.20 5.26
C ASP A 281 -33.49 47.97 4.54
N ALA A 282 -34.13 47.34 3.55
CA ALA A 282 -35.27 47.91 2.84
C ALA A 282 -36.50 48.09 3.77
N LEU A 283 -36.79 47.10 4.62
CA LEU A 283 -37.88 47.17 5.60
C LEU A 283 -37.60 48.25 6.64
N GLN A 284 -36.36 48.40 7.11
CA GLN A 284 -35.98 49.46 8.04
C GLN A 284 -36.16 50.86 7.43
N ALA A 285 -35.81 51.04 6.15
CA ALA A 285 -36.04 52.30 5.44
C ALA A 285 -37.53 52.66 5.36
N GLN A 286 -38.39 51.68 5.05
CA GLN A 286 -39.85 51.89 5.03
C GLN A 286 -40.41 52.24 6.41
N VAL A 287 -39.92 51.59 7.48
CA VAL A 287 -40.32 51.92 8.86
C VAL A 287 -39.94 53.36 9.20
N ALA A 288 -38.73 53.80 8.84
CA ALA A 288 -38.28 55.17 9.07
C ALA A 288 -39.14 56.20 8.32
N GLU A 289 -39.54 55.89 7.07
CA GLU A 289 -40.45 56.74 6.28
C GLU A 289 -41.84 56.83 6.94
N ILE A 290 -42.41 55.70 7.36
CA ILE A 290 -43.69 55.66 8.08
C ILE A 290 -43.64 56.52 9.35
N ASP A 291 -42.55 56.47 10.10
CA ASP A 291 -42.40 57.27 11.31
C ASP A 291 -42.29 58.77 11.01
N GLN A 292 -41.63 59.17 9.90
CA GLN A 292 -41.67 60.55 9.43
C GLN A 292 -43.07 61.00 9.02
N LEU A 293 -43.81 60.17 8.30
CA LEU A 293 -45.20 60.47 7.91
C LEU A 293 -46.11 60.64 9.13
N LYS A 294 -45.95 59.80 10.17
CA LYS A 294 -46.69 59.98 11.44
C LYS A 294 -46.40 61.33 12.09
N VAL A 295 -45.13 61.77 12.09
CA VAL A 295 -44.75 63.09 12.61
C VAL A 295 -45.40 64.21 11.79
N GLN A 296 -45.35 64.13 10.46
CA GLN A 296 -45.98 65.11 9.58
C GLN A 296 -47.51 65.15 9.78
N MET A 297 -48.17 64.00 9.91
CA MET A 297 -49.60 63.93 10.21
C MET A 297 -49.93 64.57 11.55
N ALA A 298 -49.11 64.34 12.59
CA ALA A 298 -49.29 64.98 13.88
C ALA A 298 -49.13 66.52 13.81
N GLN A 299 -48.17 67.01 13.01
CA GLN A 299 -47.98 68.44 12.77
C GLN A 299 -49.16 69.04 12.00
N LEU A 300 -49.62 68.38 10.94
CA LEU A 300 -50.77 68.81 10.15
C LEU A 300 -52.04 68.86 11.02
N SER A 301 -52.23 67.87 11.88
CA SER A 301 -53.35 67.86 12.84
C SER A 301 -53.31 69.05 13.80
N ARG A 302 -52.12 69.49 14.23
CA ARG A 302 -51.97 70.70 15.05
C ARG A 302 -52.29 71.97 14.27
N MET A 303 -51.76 72.10 13.05
CA MET A 303 -52.06 73.26 12.18
C MET A 303 -53.55 73.37 11.87
N MET A 304 -54.24 72.25 11.62
CA MET A 304 -55.70 72.24 11.43
C MET A 304 -56.46 72.69 12.69
N ALA A 305 -55.99 72.29 13.88
CA ALA A 305 -56.59 72.73 15.14
C ALA A 305 -56.40 74.25 15.36
N GLU A 306 -55.20 74.78 15.06
CA GLU A 306 -54.90 76.22 15.14
C GLU A 306 -55.74 77.04 14.14
N LEU A 307 -55.83 76.61 12.88
CA LEU A 307 -56.64 77.28 11.86
C LEU A 307 -58.14 77.32 12.21
N ASN A 308 -58.65 76.23 12.83
CA ASN A 308 -60.03 76.18 13.30
C ASN A 308 -60.27 77.11 14.51
N ALA A 309 -59.28 77.27 15.40
CA ALA A 309 -59.34 78.21 16.51
C ALA A 309 -59.33 79.67 16.01
N GLU A 310 -58.49 79.99 15.03
CA GLU A 310 -58.36 81.33 14.44
C GLU A 310 -59.64 81.74 13.67
N LYS A 311 -60.27 80.80 12.96
CA LYS A 311 -61.60 81.01 12.35
C LYS A 311 -62.71 81.24 13.36
N ALA A 312 -62.67 80.60 14.54
CA ALA A 312 -63.65 80.81 15.59
C ALA A 312 -63.54 82.22 16.20
N GLU A 313 -62.32 82.73 16.36
CA GLU A 313 -62.05 84.10 16.83
C GLU A 313 -62.54 85.17 15.84
N ALA A 314 -62.33 84.97 14.53
CA ALA A 314 -62.76 85.90 13.47
C ALA A 314 -64.28 86.01 13.28
N THR A 315 -65.08 85.05 13.77
CA THR A 315 -66.56 85.08 13.70
C THR A 315 -67.24 85.74 14.89
N THR A 316 -66.49 86.22 15.89
CA THR A 316 -67.08 86.94 17.03
C THR A 316 -67.36 88.39 16.63
N PRO A 317 -68.63 88.85 16.54
CA PRO A 317 -68.92 90.19 16.05
C PRO A 317 -68.41 91.24 17.06
N THR A 318 -67.57 92.15 16.59
CA THR A 318 -67.16 93.35 17.32
C THR A 318 -68.39 94.20 17.58
N ARG A 319 -68.94 94.13 18.81
CA ARG A 319 -69.96 95.07 19.27
C ARG A 319 -69.28 96.40 19.58
N THR A 320 -69.26 97.30 18.62
CA THR A 320 -68.94 98.72 18.83
C THR A 320 -70.18 99.48 19.30
N THR A 321 -69.93 100.36 20.29
CA THR A 321 -70.72 101.50 20.79
C THR A 321 -72.02 101.18 21.57
N ASP A 322 -72.49 101.99 22.54
CA ASP A 322 -72.23 103.39 22.87
C ASP A 322 -72.59 103.72 24.34
N ARG A 323 -72.20 104.92 24.76
CA ARG A 323 -72.46 105.61 26.04
C ARG A 323 -73.93 105.61 26.49
N ASP A 324 -74.16 105.49 27.81
CA ASP A 324 -74.56 106.58 28.73
C ASP A 324 -74.55 106.09 30.20
#